data_AF-A0A9X3LU27-F1
#
_entry.id   AF-A0A9X3LU27-F1
#
_cell.length_a   1.000
_cell.length_b   1.000
_cell.length_c   1.000
_cell.angle_alpha   90.00
_cell.angle_beta   90.00
_cell.angle_gamma   90.00
#
_symmetry.space_group_name_H-M   'P 1'
#
loop_
_entity.id
_entity.type
_entity.pdbx_description
1 polymer ?
#
loop_
_entity_poly.entity_id
_entity_poly.type
_entity_poly.pdbx_seq_one_letter_code
_entity_poly.pdbx_strand_id
1 'polypeptide(L)'
;MLRIAFVTGTEPGKWFARYRETTDHGLEELPSDDPFALVEGGEADLALMRLDDRVGEPGETYHCVSLYSEAPGVAVPKDSVFAEMGEKLAPREFAGEIINFTYKPDSLIDDLRSALQIVAANVGVAYAPAPLLKVLSKKQVAVVELTSQPEGMEPTEIGLVWKVNADSDAVQDFVGVAKGRTRNSSRASLRPAKKTAKRNAQKSGQKSAQKTVQKGAQNKSAQKRGRKQAGRRGRRR
;
A
#
# COMPACT_ATOMS: atom_id res chain seq x y z
N MET A 1 22.06 -7.15 -6.11
CA MET A 1 21.67 -5.98 -5.30
C MET A 1 20.71 -5.16 -6.11
N LEU A 2 19.53 -4.87 -5.56
CA LEU A 2 18.54 -4.00 -6.18
C LEU A 2 18.71 -2.58 -5.63
N ARG A 3 18.88 -1.59 -6.50
CA ARG A 3 18.88 -0.17 -6.15
C ARG A 3 17.52 0.42 -6.50
N ILE A 4 16.78 0.87 -5.49
CA ILE A 4 15.46 1.47 -5.69
C ILE A 4 15.49 2.95 -5.34
N ALA A 5 15.19 3.79 -6.32
CA ALA A 5 14.89 5.19 -6.12
C ALA A 5 13.42 5.37 -5.72
N PHE A 6 13.12 6.21 -4.74
CA PHE A 6 11.73 6.43 -4.33
C PHE A 6 11.42 7.90 -4.03
N VAL A 7 10.23 8.32 -4.43
CA VAL A 7 9.77 9.71 -4.32
C VAL A 7 9.33 10.04 -2.90
N THR A 8 9.62 11.27 -2.47
CA THR A 8 9.13 11.85 -1.22
C THR A 8 7.60 11.67 -1.10
N GLY A 9 7.14 11.19 0.06
CA GLY A 9 5.71 10.98 0.37
C GLY A 9 5.19 9.54 0.21
N THR A 10 5.99 8.61 -0.34
CA THR A 10 5.55 7.19 -0.52
C THR A 10 5.85 6.27 0.66
N GLU A 11 6.79 6.64 1.55
CA GLU A 11 7.20 5.89 2.75
C GLU A 11 7.18 4.34 2.60
N PRO A 12 7.90 3.75 1.63
CA PRO A 12 7.80 2.32 1.27
C PRO A 12 8.47 1.35 2.26
N GLY A 13 8.77 1.77 3.49
CA GLY A 13 9.57 1.00 4.45
C GLY A 13 9.06 -0.42 4.72
N LYS A 14 7.73 -0.64 4.67
CA LYS A 14 7.15 -1.99 4.81
C LYS A 14 7.47 -2.90 3.62
N TRP A 15 7.51 -2.37 2.41
CA TRP A 15 7.90 -3.13 1.23
C TRP A 15 9.38 -3.46 1.26
N PHE A 16 10.22 -2.51 1.68
CA PHE A 16 11.66 -2.71 1.83
C PHE A 16 11.98 -3.79 2.87
N ALA A 17 11.35 -3.73 4.03
CA ALA A 17 11.48 -4.77 5.06
C ALA A 17 11.07 -6.15 4.51
N ARG A 18 9.89 -6.24 3.87
CA ARG A 18 9.42 -7.50 3.30
C ARG A 18 10.34 -8.04 2.22
N TYR A 19 10.85 -7.19 1.32
CA TYR A 19 11.75 -7.61 0.25
C TYR A 19 13.06 -8.21 0.80
N ARG A 20 13.64 -7.58 1.83
CA ARG A 20 14.83 -8.11 2.52
C ARG A 20 14.57 -9.44 3.22
N GLU A 21 13.36 -9.67 3.71
CA GLU A 21 12.98 -10.93 4.36
C GLU A 21 12.68 -12.06 3.36
N THR A 22 12.31 -11.74 2.12
CA THR A 22 11.85 -12.71 1.12
C THR A 22 12.87 -13.01 0.03
N THR A 23 13.96 -12.25 -0.07
CA THR A 23 14.95 -12.36 -1.14
C THR A 23 16.37 -12.28 -0.61
N ASP A 24 17.32 -12.89 -1.33
CA ASP A 24 18.76 -12.81 -1.04
C ASP A 24 19.48 -11.75 -1.91
N HIS A 25 18.73 -10.97 -2.69
CA HIS A 25 19.30 -10.07 -3.70
C HIS A 25 20.02 -8.85 -3.11
N GLY A 26 19.70 -8.45 -1.87
CA GLY A 26 20.15 -7.20 -1.25
C GLY A 26 19.39 -5.98 -1.79
N LEU A 27 19.23 -4.94 -0.96
CA LEU A 27 18.42 -3.76 -1.27
C LEU A 27 19.12 -2.46 -0.82
N GLU A 28 19.36 -1.58 -1.77
CA GLU A 28 19.82 -0.21 -1.58
C GLU A 28 18.66 0.76 -1.84
N GLU A 29 18.43 1.68 -0.90
CA GLU A 29 17.32 2.62 -0.91
C GLU A 29 17.83 4.02 -1.22
N LEU A 30 17.32 4.65 -2.28
CA LEU A 30 17.75 5.96 -2.76
C LEU A 30 16.57 6.94 -2.67
N PRO A 31 16.41 7.68 -1.57
CA PRO A 31 15.41 8.75 -1.52
C PRO A 31 15.77 9.81 -2.57
N SER A 32 14.82 10.20 -3.40
CA SER A 32 15.03 11.22 -4.45
C SER A 32 13.74 12.02 -4.68
N ASP A 33 13.90 13.32 -4.96
CA ASP A 33 12.79 14.16 -5.44
C ASP A 33 12.51 13.91 -6.94
N ASP A 34 13.48 13.37 -7.69
CA ASP A 34 13.28 12.86 -9.06
C ASP A 34 13.86 11.44 -9.24
N PRO A 35 13.12 10.39 -8.84
CA PRO A 35 13.55 9.01 -9.03
C PRO A 35 13.73 8.60 -10.49
N PHE A 36 13.01 9.23 -11.42
CA PHE A 36 13.07 8.89 -12.84
C PHE A 36 14.46 9.16 -13.41
N ALA A 37 15.03 10.33 -13.10
CA ALA A 37 16.38 10.70 -13.51
C ALA A 37 17.44 9.67 -13.06
N LEU A 38 17.29 9.07 -11.89
CA LEU A 38 18.22 8.03 -11.40
C LEU A 38 18.11 6.72 -12.20
N VAL A 39 16.90 6.33 -12.62
CA VAL A 39 16.71 5.17 -13.50
C VAL A 39 17.21 5.47 -14.92
N GLU A 40 16.96 6.68 -15.42
CA GLU A 40 17.46 7.14 -16.71
C GLU A 40 19.00 7.17 -16.75
N GLY A 41 19.64 7.67 -15.69
CA GLY A 41 21.10 7.69 -15.52
C GLY A 41 21.73 6.33 -15.21
N GLY A 42 20.94 5.32 -14.84
CA GLY A 42 21.42 3.98 -14.45
C GLY A 42 21.97 3.90 -13.01
N GLU A 43 21.72 4.93 -12.21
CA GLU A 43 22.04 5.01 -10.78
C GLU A 43 21.07 4.17 -9.94
N ALA A 44 19.83 4.01 -10.40
CA ALA A 44 18.83 3.12 -9.84
C ALA A 44 18.34 2.09 -10.87
N ASP A 45 17.95 0.91 -10.39
CA ASP A 45 17.40 -0.17 -11.23
C ASP A 45 15.87 -0.08 -11.32
N LEU A 46 15.24 0.53 -10.31
CA LEU A 46 13.79 0.64 -10.16
C LEU A 46 13.45 2.00 -9.53
N ALA A 47 12.39 2.65 -9.99
CA ALA A 47 11.84 3.86 -9.40
C ALA A 47 10.44 3.59 -8.83
N LEU A 48 10.20 4.02 -7.60
CA LEU A 48 8.87 4.22 -7.02
C LEU A 48 8.56 5.72 -7.08
N MET A 49 7.73 6.13 -8.04
CA MET A 49 7.53 7.54 -8.35
C MET A 49 6.06 7.90 -8.57
N ARG A 50 5.76 9.19 -8.53
CA ARG A 50 4.54 9.74 -9.14
C ARG A 50 4.70 9.62 -10.64
N LEU A 51 3.75 8.99 -11.31
CA LEU A 51 3.78 8.79 -12.75
C LEU A 51 3.57 10.12 -13.47
N ASP A 52 4.32 10.32 -14.54
CA ASP A 52 4.27 11.47 -15.43
C ASP A 52 4.58 11.05 -16.87
N ASP A 53 4.46 11.98 -17.81
CA ASP A 53 4.58 11.72 -19.25
C ASP A 53 5.95 11.18 -19.68
N ARG A 54 7.01 11.33 -18.87
CA ARG A 54 8.36 10.85 -19.20
C ARG A 54 8.43 9.33 -19.26
N VAL A 55 7.50 8.63 -18.60
CA VAL A 55 7.41 7.17 -18.67
C VAL A 55 7.08 6.70 -20.10
N GLY A 56 6.38 7.52 -20.88
CA GLY A 56 5.95 7.20 -22.24
C GLY A 56 5.01 6.00 -22.29
N GLU A 57 4.97 5.32 -23.44
CA GLU A 57 4.15 4.13 -23.64
C GLU A 57 4.74 2.91 -22.89
N PRO A 58 3.96 2.27 -22.00
CA PRO A 58 4.44 1.13 -21.23
C PRO A 58 4.93 -0.02 -22.13
N GLY A 59 6.17 -0.45 -21.90
CA GLY A 59 6.80 -1.56 -22.62
C GLY A 59 7.60 -1.15 -23.85
N GLU A 60 7.65 0.14 -24.21
CA GLU A 60 8.56 0.63 -25.24
C GLU A 60 9.97 0.85 -24.67
N THR A 61 10.14 1.87 -23.82
CA THR A 61 11.41 2.15 -23.15
C THR A 61 11.39 1.70 -21.70
N TYR A 62 10.26 1.91 -21.03
CA TYR A 62 10.08 1.61 -19.61
C TYR A 62 8.91 0.65 -19.39
N HIS A 63 9.11 -0.30 -18.49
CA HIS A 63 7.99 -0.96 -17.84
C HIS A 63 7.40 -0.03 -16.79
N CYS A 64 6.07 -0.06 -16.68
CA CYS A 64 5.32 0.71 -15.71
C CYS A 64 4.27 -0.17 -15.03
N VAL A 65 4.23 -0.12 -13.70
CA VAL A 65 3.20 -0.76 -12.88
C VAL A 65 2.60 0.27 -11.95
N SER A 66 1.39 0.72 -12.25
CA SER A 66 0.59 1.53 -11.31
C SER A 66 0.28 0.72 -10.03
N LEU A 67 0.30 1.43 -8.90
CA LEU A 67 0.05 0.89 -7.57
C LEU A 67 -1.20 1.49 -6.94
N TYR A 68 -1.27 2.82 -6.81
CA TYR A 68 -2.41 3.52 -6.20
C TYR A 68 -2.44 5.00 -6.60
N SER A 69 -3.63 5.59 -6.59
CA SER A 69 -3.81 7.04 -6.71
C SER A 69 -3.66 7.72 -5.34
N GLU A 70 -3.05 8.89 -5.30
CA GLU A 70 -2.93 9.69 -4.09
C GLU A 70 -4.19 10.54 -3.87
N ALA A 71 -4.56 10.73 -2.60
CA ALA A 71 -5.61 11.67 -2.25
C ALA A 71 -5.11 13.11 -2.41
N PRO A 72 -5.90 14.02 -2.99
CA PRO A 72 -5.54 15.43 -3.03
C PRO A 72 -5.61 16.06 -1.65
N GLY A 73 -4.76 17.06 -1.43
CA GLY A 73 -4.70 17.80 -0.19
C GLY A 73 -4.43 19.27 -0.40
N VAL A 74 -4.70 20.03 0.66
CA VAL A 74 -4.37 21.45 0.77
C VAL A 74 -3.60 21.68 2.05
N ALA A 75 -2.49 22.40 1.93
CA ALA A 75 -1.75 22.94 3.04
C ALA A 75 -2.37 24.27 3.43
N VAL A 76 -2.74 24.36 4.70
CA VAL A 76 -3.33 25.55 5.31
C VAL A 76 -2.50 25.97 6.52
N PRO A 77 -2.57 27.23 6.94
CA PRO A 77 -1.94 27.62 8.19
C PRO A 77 -2.54 26.84 9.36
N LYS A 78 -1.72 26.43 10.32
CA LYS A 78 -2.15 25.53 11.40
C LYS A 78 -3.26 26.11 12.29
N ASP A 79 -3.28 27.43 12.47
CA ASP A 79 -4.26 28.12 13.31
C ASP A 79 -5.46 28.65 12.49
N SER A 80 -5.64 28.15 11.26
CA SER A 80 -6.78 28.51 10.40
C SER A 80 -8.03 27.71 10.76
N VAL A 81 -9.20 28.28 10.46
CA VAL A 81 -10.50 27.61 10.63
C VAL A 81 -10.57 26.27 9.90
N PHE A 82 -9.87 26.13 8.78
CA PHE A 82 -9.81 24.90 8.00
C PHE A 82 -9.09 23.76 8.74
N ALA A 83 -8.05 24.09 9.49
CA ALA A 83 -7.30 23.12 10.28
C ALA A 83 -8.12 22.57 11.46
N GLU A 84 -9.03 23.37 12.02
CA GLU A 84 -9.86 23.00 13.16
C GLU A 84 -11.00 22.03 12.80
N MET A 85 -11.48 22.05 11.56
CA MET A 85 -12.60 21.23 11.09
C MET A 85 -12.32 19.72 11.22
N GLY A 86 -11.06 19.30 11.04
CA GLY A 86 -10.64 17.90 11.20
C GLY A 86 -11.26 16.90 10.22
N GLU A 87 -11.95 17.38 9.17
CA GLU A 87 -12.61 16.58 8.15
C GLU A 87 -12.12 16.91 6.73
N LYS A 88 -12.58 16.15 5.74
CA LYS A 88 -12.26 16.42 4.34
C LYS A 88 -13.08 17.59 3.83
N LEU A 89 -12.43 18.56 3.19
CA LEU A 89 -13.09 19.76 2.66
C LEU A 89 -13.19 19.72 1.14
N ALA A 90 -14.19 20.40 0.59
CA ALA A 90 -14.29 20.57 -0.86
C ALA A 90 -13.39 21.73 -1.32
N PRO A 91 -12.81 21.68 -2.52
CA PRO A 91 -11.98 22.80 -3.04
C PRO A 91 -12.68 24.16 -3.00
N ARG A 92 -14.01 24.20 -3.18
CA ARG A 92 -14.82 25.43 -3.12
C ARG A 92 -14.79 26.12 -1.76
N GLU A 93 -14.48 25.41 -0.67
CA GLU A 93 -14.40 26.00 0.68
C GLU A 93 -13.21 26.97 0.79
N PHE A 94 -12.25 26.87 -0.13
CA PHE A 94 -11.08 27.75 -0.22
C PHE A 94 -11.25 28.84 -1.28
N ALA A 95 -12.47 29.08 -1.76
CA ALA A 95 -12.73 30.14 -2.71
C ALA A 95 -12.42 31.51 -2.10
N GLY A 96 -11.53 32.26 -2.74
CA GLY A 96 -11.06 33.57 -2.27
C GLY A 96 -9.76 33.54 -1.47
N GLU A 97 -9.24 32.35 -1.13
CA GLU A 97 -7.90 32.22 -0.58
C GLU A 97 -6.82 32.48 -1.62
N ILE A 98 -5.68 33.02 -1.18
CA ILE A 98 -4.50 33.17 -2.03
C ILE A 98 -3.91 31.76 -2.28
N ILE A 99 -3.84 31.35 -3.54
CA ILE A 99 -3.22 30.08 -3.92
C ILE A 99 -1.76 30.34 -4.24
N ASN A 100 -0.86 29.92 -3.36
CA ASN A 100 0.58 30.12 -3.53
C ASN A 100 1.21 29.07 -4.45
N PHE A 101 0.59 27.90 -4.57
CA PHE A 101 1.10 26.78 -5.35
C PHE A 101 0.00 25.76 -5.65
N THR A 102 0.05 25.22 -6.87
CA THR A 102 -0.78 24.09 -7.30
C THR A 102 0.13 23.06 -7.94
N TYR A 103 0.22 21.88 -7.33
CA TYR A 103 1.07 20.80 -7.81
C TYR A 103 0.66 20.31 -9.20
N LYS A 104 1.66 20.06 -10.02
CA LYS A 104 1.58 19.33 -11.29
C LYS A 104 2.68 18.26 -11.33
N PRO A 105 2.56 17.21 -12.15
CA PRO A 105 3.56 16.15 -12.22
C PRO A 105 5.00 16.65 -12.49
N ASP A 106 5.15 17.73 -13.25
CA ASP A 106 6.42 18.39 -13.58
C ASP A 106 6.90 19.42 -12.53
N SER A 107 6.14 19.61 -11.45
CA SER A 107 6.46 20.63 -10.45
C SER A 107 7.68 20.28 -9.61
N LEU A 108 8.52 21.28 -9.35
CA LEU A 108 9.68 21.13 -8.48
C LEU A 108 9.24 21.05 -7.01
N ILE A 109 9.80 20.10 -6.28
CA ILE A 109 9.53 19.93 -4.85
C ILE A 109 9.99 21.16 -4.05
N ASP A 110 11.05 21.84 -4.49
CA ASP A 110 11.55 23.06 -3.82
C ASP A 110 10.59 24.26 -3.94
N ASP A 111 9.83 24.35 -5.03
CA ASP A 111 8.79 25.37 -5.18
C ASP A 111 7.65 25.12 -4.20
N LEU A 112 7.24 23.85 -4.04
CA LEU A 112 6.29 23.46 -3.01
C LEU A 112 6.83 23.76 -1.60
N ARG A 113 8.10 23.44 -1.31
CA ARG A 113 8.71 23.77 0.00
C ARG A 113 8.69 25.27 0.26
N SER A 114 8.92 26.09 -0.75
CA SER A 114 8.88 27.55 -0.66
C SER A 114 7.45 28.06 -0.41
N ALA A 115 6.46 27.54 -1.14
CA ALA A 115 5.06 27.86 -0.92
C ALA A 115 4.58 27.48 0.49
N LEU A 116 5.01 26.32 1.02
CA LEU A 116 4.69 25.91 2.39
C LEU A 116 5.25 26.86 3.45
N GLN A 117 6.33 27.59 3.18
CA GLN A 117 6.83 28.62 4.09
C GLN A 117 5.92 29.85 4.11
N ILE A 118 5.32 30.20 2.97
CA ILE A 118 4.36 31.29 2.85
C ILE A 118 3.05 30.93 3.59
N VAL A 119 2.57 29.70 3.40
CA VAL A 119 1.42 29.16 4.15
C VAL A 119 1.69 29.17 5.65
N ALA A 120 2.90 28.76 6.08
CA ALA A 120 3.30 28.80 7.49
C ALA A 120 3.32 30.22 8.08
N ALA A 121 3.43 31.25 7.24
CA ALA A 121 3.35 32.66 7.62
C ALA A 121 1.90 33.20 7.64
N ASN A 122 0.90 32.31 7.63
CA ASN A 122 -0.53 32.66 7.57
C ASN A 122 -0.94 33.38 6.28
N VAL A 123 -0.26 33.13 5.16
CA VAL A 123 -0.59 33.73 3.86
C VAL A 123 -1.04 32.65 2.89
N GLY A 124 -2.35 32.55 2.68
CA GLY A 124 -2.95 31.67 1.67
C GLY A 124 -2.74 30.18 1.91
N VAL A 125 -2.88 29.41 0.83
CA VAL A 125 -2.87 27.94 0.80
C VAL A 125 -2.00 27.39 -0.33
N ALA A 126 -1.73 26.08 -0.29
CA ALA A 126 -1.05 25.37 -1.38
C ALA A 126 -1.66 23.98 -1.62
N TYR A 127 -1.91 23.62 -2.88
CA TYR A 127 -2.46 22.32 -3.26
C TYR A 127 -1.37 21.36 -3.70
N ALA A 128 -1.37 20.15 -3.16
CA ALA A 128 -0.50 19.04 -3.58
C ALA A 128 -1.05 17.70 -3.06
N PRO A 129 -0.46 16.55 -3.46
CA PRO A 129 -0.88 15.26 -2.92
C PRO A 129 -0.79 15.24 -1.39
N ALA A 130 -1.84 14.77 -0.72
CA ALA A 130 -1.89 14.80 0.75
C ALA A 130 -0.72 14.04 1.42
N PRO A 131 -0.26 12.87 0.92
CA PRO A 131 0.93 12.21 1.47
C PRO A 131 2.20 13.07 1.34
N LEU A 132 2.39 13.75 0.20
CA LEU A 132 3.51 14.67 -0.01
C LEU A 132 3.46 15.84 0.98
N LEU A 133 2.30 16.48 1.11
CA LEU A 133 2.10 17.57 2.06
C LEU A 133 2.39 17.13 3.49
N LYS A 134 1.93 15.94 3.91
CA LYS A 134 2.15 15.42 5.27
C LYS A 134 3.63 15.26 5.59
N VAL A 135 4.44 14.83 4.61
CA VAL A 135 5.89 14.69 4.79
C VAL A 135 6.62 16.04 4.77
N LEU A 136 6.19 16.97 3.93
CA LEU A 136 6.86 18.27 3.76
C LEU A 136 6.41 19.35 4.75
N SER A 137 5.24 19.20 5.35
CA SER A 137 4.67 20.18 6.27
C SER A 137 5.46 20.27 7.56
N LYS A 138 5.78 21.50 7.97
CA LYS A 138 6.42 21.81 9.25
C LYS A 138 5.35 22.11 10.31
N LYS A 139 5.79 22.39 11.54
CA LYS A 139 4.91 22.61 12.71
C LYS A 139 3.79 23.65 12.55
N GLN A 140 3.93 24.61 11.63
CA GLN A 140 2.98 25.71 11.42
C GLN A 140 2.03 25.50 10.23
N VAL A 141 2.09 24.33 9.58
CA VAL A 141 1.21 23.98 8.46
C VAL A 141 0.37 22.77 8.87
N ALA A 142 -0.94 22.85 8.63
CA ALA A 142 -1.83 21.71 8.70
C ALA A 142 -2.18 21.23 7.29
N VAL A 143 -2.42 19.92 7.15
CA VAL A 143 -2.81 19.30 5.88
C VAL A 143 -4.26 18.87 6.00
N VAL A 144 -5.09 19.40 5.11
CA VAL A 144 -6.50 19.01 4.98
C VAL A 144 -6.64 18.19 3.70
N GLU A 145 -7.21 16.99 3.81
CA GLU A 145 -7.54 16.18 2.62
C GLU A 145 -8.77 16.76 1.91
N LEU A 146 -8.74 16.73 0.58
CA LEU A 146 -9.84 17.25 -0.23
C LEU A 146 -10.82 16.14 -0.64
N THR A 147 -12.08 16.50 -0.81
CA THR A 147 -13.13 15.58 -1.29
C THR A 147 -13.11 15.37 -2.82
N SER A 148 -12.51 16.29 -3.56
CA SER A 148 -12.32 16.23 -5.02
C SER A 148 -11.04 16.95 -5.42
N GLN A 149 -10.62 16.79 -6.68
CA GLN A 149 -9.49 17.55 -7.23
C GLN A 149 -9.77 19.06 -7.23
N PRO A 150 -8.82 19.91 -6.79
CA PRO A 150 -8.88 21.34 -7.02
C PRO A 150 -8.59 21.66 -8.49
N GLU A 151 -9.05 22.82 -8.94
CA GLU A 151 -8.83 23.29 -10.30
C GLU A 151 -7.33 23.50 -10.58
N GLY A 152 -6.88 23.05 -11.76
CA GLY A 152 -5.49 23.18 -12.20
C GLY A 152 -4.51 22.17 -11.58
N MET A 153 -4.96 21.29 -10.67
CA MET A 153 -4.18 20.16 -10.18
C MET A 153 -4.55 18.90 -10.95
N GLU A 154 -3.56 18.12 -11.37
CA GLU A 154 -3.77 16.82 -12.00
C GLU A 154 -3.77 15.68 -10.97
N PRO A 155 -4.59 14.62 -11.19
CA PRO A 155 -4.54 13.44 -10.34
C PRO A 155 -3.14 12.85 -10.34
N THR A 156 -2.69 12.41 -9.17
CA THR A 156 -1.36 11.79 -9.01
C THR A 156 -1.51 10.31 -8.76
N GLU A 157 -0.69 9.53 -9.45
CA GLU A 157 -0.67 8.08 -9.35
C GLU A 157 0.75 7.62 -9.03
N ILE A 158 0.89 6.76 -8.03
CA ILE A 158 2.16 6.15 -7.68
C ILE A 158 2.32 4.86 -8.46
N GLY A 159 3.50 4.68 -9.06
CA GLY A 159 3.85 3.48 -9.80
C GLY A 159 5.32 3.09 -9.67
N LEU A 160 5.60 1.87 -10.10
CA LEU A 160 6.93 1.33 -10.28
C LEU A 160 7.35 1.46 -11.74
N VAL A 161 8.53 2.03 -11.98
CA VAL A 161 9.08 2.29 -13.32
C VAL A 161 10.50 1.77 -13.42
N TRP A 162 10.81 1.02 -14.47
CA TRP A 162 12.17 0.53 -14.76
C TRP A 162 12.37 0.34 -16.26
N LYS A 163 13.62 0.35 -16.73
CA LYS A 163 13.91 0.15 -18.16
C LYS A 163 13.59 -1.28 -18.58
N VAL A 164 13.03 -1.44 -19.78
CA VAL A 164 12.73 -2.76 -20.36
C VAL A 164 13.98 -3.64 -20.45
N ASN A 165 15.12 -3.06 -20.80
CA ASN A 165 16.39 -3.78 -20.90
C ASN A 165 17.07 -4.08 -19.55
N ALA A 166 16.55 -3.53 -18.45
CA ALA A 166 17.05 -3.74 -17.09
C ALA A 166 16.12 -4.66 -16.28
N ASP A 167 15.15 -5.31 -16.93
CA ASP A 167 14.26 -6.24 -16.27
C ASP A 167 15.02 -7.44 -15.70
N SER A 168 14.84 -7.71 -14.40
CA SER A 168 15.59 -8.73 -13.68
C SER A 168 14.74 -9.39 -12.60
N ASP A 169 15.13 -10.59 -12.16
CA ASP A 169 14.47 -11.31 -11.08
C ASP A 169 14.35 -10.46 -9.80
N ALA A 170 15.39 -9.68 -9.50
CA ALA A 170 15.39 -8.79 -8.34
C ALA A 170 14.31 -7.71 -8.43
N VAL A 171 14.10 -7.12 -9.61
CA VAL A 171 13.02 -6.15 -9.88
C VAL A 171 11.66 -6.83 -9.81
N GLN A 172 11.50 -7.99 -10.45
CA GLN A 172 10.24 -8.73 -10.48
C GLN A 172 9.78 -9.19 -9.10
N ASP A 173 10.71 -9.60 -8.24
CA ASP A 173 10.43 -9.93 -6.84
C ASP A 173 9.94 -8.70 -6.07
N PHE A 174 10.52 -7.52 -6.32
CA PHE A 174 10.08 -6.28 -5.69
C PHE A 174 8.68 -5.88 -6.15
N VAL A 175 8.42 -5.94 -7.46
CA VAL A 175 7.08 -5.73 -8.03
C VAL A 175 6.07 -6.70 -7.40
N GLY A 176 6.47 -7.96 -7.18
CA GLY A 176 5.69 -8.95 -6.46
C GLY A 176 5.35 -8.50 -5.04
N VAL A 177 6.35 -8.06 -4.28
CA VAL A 177 6.19 -7.55 -2.90
C VAL A 177 5.24 -6.34 -2.85
N ALA A 178 5.41 -5.37 -3.75
CA ALA A 178 4.59 -4.16 -3.84
C ALA A 178 3.12 -4.48 -4.18
N LYS A 179 2.90 -5.44 -5.09
CA LYS A 179 1.56 -5.96 -5.42
C LYS A 179 0.94 -6.88 -4.37
N GLY A 180 1.58 -7.03 -3.21
CA GLY A 180 1.06 -7.82 -2.10
C GLY A 180 1.21 -9.33 -2.28
N ARG A 181 2.05 -9.80 -3.22
CA ARG A 181 2.44 -11.21 -3.24
C ARG A 181 3.25 -11.49 -1.99
N THR A 182 2.64 -12.23 -1.07
CA THR A 182 3.33 -12.75 0.11
C THR A 182 3.95 -14.10 -0.23
N ARG A 183 4.97 -14.50 0.54
CA ARG A 183 5.79 -15.72 0.41
C ARG A 183 5.00 -17.05 0.32
N ASN A 184 3.67 -17.02 0.43
CA ASN A 184 2.79 -18.18 0.33
C ASN A 184 2.18 -18.39 -1.07
N SER A 185 2.47 -17.52 -2.05
CA SER A 185 2.04 -17.69 -3.45
C SER A 185 2.99 -18.58 -4.28
N SER A 186 4.21 -18.83 -3.80
CA SER A 186 5.21 -19.67 -4.45
C SER A 186 5.05 -21.15 -4.11
N ARG A 187 3.89 -21.74 -4.47
CA ARG A 187 3.76 -23.21 -4.59
C ARG A 187 3.05 -23.68 -5.85
N ALA A 188 3.23 -22.95 -6.95
CA ALA A 188 2.90 -23.43 -8.29
C ALA A 188 3.97 -23.08 -9.34
N SER A 189 5.26 -23.02 -8.96
CA SER A 189 6.33 -23.25 -9.94
C SER A 189 6.58 -24.75 -10.01
N LEU A 190 6.04 -25.37 -11.06
CA LEU A 190 6.28 -26.76 -11.44
C LEU A 190 7.79 -27.02 -11.57
N ARG A 191 8.40 -27.56 -10.51
CA ARG A 191 9.64 -28.35 -10.64
C ARG A 191 9.21 -29.77 -11.03
N PRO A 192 9.75 -30.38 -12.11
CA PRO A 192 9.42 -31.76 -12.44
C PRO A 192 10.02 -32.67 -11.37
N ALA A 193 9.16 -33.31 -10.58
CA ALA A 193 9.57 -34.27 -9.57
C ALA A 193 10.14 -35.53 -10.24
N LYS A 194 11.45 -35.73 -10.11
CA LYS A 194 12.11 -37.02 -10.39
C LYS A 194 11.57 -38.07 -9.42
N LYS A 195 11.15 -39.20 -9.99
CA LYS A 195 10.66 -40.41 -9.32
C LYS A 195 11.60 -40.92 -8.24
N THR A 196 11.06 -41.41 -7.13
CA THR A 196 11.54 -42.65 -6.50
C THR A 196 10.40 -43.35 -5.79
N ALA A 197 10.21 -44.61 -6.16
CA ALA A 197 9.22 -45.52 -5.63
C ALA A 197 9.57 -45.96 -4.19
N LYS A 198 8.55 -46.24 -3.37
CA LYS A 198 8.60 -47.35 -2.41
C LYS A 198 7.21 -47.94 -2.17
N ARG A 199 7.26 -49.26 -2.08
CA ARG A 199 6.22 -50.29 -2.22
C ARG A 199 5.59 -50.66 -0.88
N ASN A 200 4.41 -51.27 -1.00
CA ASN A 200 3.78 -52.31 -0.16
C ASN A 200 3.10 -51.89 1.16
N ALA A 201 1.77 -52.08 1.21
CA ALA A 201 1.13 -53.17 1.97
C ALA A 201 -0.36 -53.24 1.54
N GLN A 202 -0.74 -54.17 0.66
CA GLN A 202 -1.25 -55.52 0.93
C GLN A 202 -2.77 -55.59 1.23
N LYS A 203 -3.42 -56.39 0.38
CA LYS A 203 -4.84 -56.73 0.30
C LYS A 203 -5.29 -57.66 1.43
N SER A 204 -6.51 -57.44 1.93
CA SER A 204 -7.53 -58.43 2.33
C SER A 204 -8.69 -57.63 2.94
N GLY A 205 -9.98 -57.80 2.66
CA GLY A 205 -10.73 -58.88 2.02
C GLY A 205 -12.14 -58.38 1.68
N GLN A 206 -12.91 -59.24 1.04
CA GLN A 206 -14.11 -58.97 0.27
C GLN A 206 -15.36 -59.44 1.03
N LYS A 207 -16.53 -58.83 0.71
CA LYS A 207 -17.94 -59.24 1.02
C LYS A 207 -18.44 -58.84 2.43
N SER A 208 -19.66 -58.35 2.66
CA SER A 208 -20.93 -58.41 1.90
C SER A 208 -21.97 -57.40 2.45
N ALA A 209 -22.74 -56.83 1.52
CA ALA A 209 -24.17 -56.51 1.50
C ALA A 209 -25.01 -56.19 2.77
N GLN A 210 -25.85 -55.17 2.56
CA GLN A 210 -27.28 -55.02 2.90
C GLN A 210 -27.71 -54.15 4.10
N LYS A 211 -28.35 -53.02 3.72
CA LYS A 211 -29.66 -52.45 4.18
C LYS A 211 -29.96 -52.56 5.69
N THR A 212 -30.40 -51.49 6.37
CA THR A 212 -31.71 -50.86 6.14
C THR A 212 -31.85 -49.61 7.00
N VAL A 213 -32.48 -48.58 6.42
CA VAL A 213 -32.98 -47.36 7.05
C VAL A 213 -34.30 -47.65 7.80
N GLN A 214 -34.38 -47.35 9.09
CA GLN A 214 -35.63 -47.04 9.82
C GLN A 214 -35.25 -46.01 10.91
N LYS A 215 -35.58 -44.72 10.79
CA LYS A 215 -36.91 -44.07 10.86
C LYS A 215 -37.70 -44.52 12.10
N GLY A 216 -37.79 -43.63 13.08
CA GLY A 216 -38.58 -43.82 14.29
C GLY A 216 -38.45 -42.62 15.23
N ALA A 217 -39.05 -41.50 14.83
CA ALA A 217 -39.31 -40.40 15.74
C ALA A 217 -40.51 -40.74 16.65
N GLN A 218 -40.49 -40.14 17.84
CA GLN A 218 -41.58 -39.99 18.82
C GLN A 218 -41.63 -41.01 19.98
N ASN A 219 -41.13 -40.55 21.13
CA ASN A 219 -41.94 -40.42 22.35
C ASN A 219 -41.31 -39.31 23.20
N LYS A 220 -41.94 -38.14 23.29
CA LYS A 220 -42.96 -37.73 24.28
C LYS A 220 -42.48 -37.77 25.73
N SER A 221 -42.52 -36.56 26.29
CA SER A 221 -42.88 -36.18 27.67
C SER A 221 -42.00 -36.66 28.81
N ALA A 222 -41.42 -35.69 29.52
CA ALA A 222 -41.74 -35.33 30.91
C ALA A 222 -40.56 -34.52 31.46
N GLN A 223 -40.69 -33.22 31.70
CA GLN A 223 -41.31 -32.62 32.88
C GLN A 223 -40.24 -32.11 33.87
N LYS A 224 -40.28 -30.78 34.02
CA LYS A 224 -40.00 -29.98 35.22
C LYS A 224 -38.58 -29.89 35.80
N ARG A 225 -38.17 -28.62 35.81
CA ARG A 225 -37.78 -27.81 36.99
C ARG A 225 -36.58 -28.33 37.78
N GLY A 226 -35.41 -27.81 37.40
CA GLY A 226 -34.72 -26.74 38.11
C GLY A 226 -34.34 -26.97 39.58
N ARG A 227 -33.09 -26.67 39.92
CA ARG A 227 -32.74 -25.82 41.07
C ARG A 227 -31.30 -25.37 41.00
N LYS A 228 -31.10 -24.07 41.26
CA LYS A 228 -29.82 -23.42 41.56
C LYS A 228 -29.08 -24.16 42.67
N GLN A 229 -27.74 -24.18 42.60
CA GLN A 229 -26.94 -24.04 43.80
C GLN A 229 -25.67 -23.25 43.52
N ALA A 230 -25.62 -22.09 44.17
CA ALA A 230 -24.43 -21.29 44.35
C ALA A 230 -23.73 -21.74 45.64
N GLY A 231 -22.40 -21.61 45.67
CA GLY A 231 -21.57 -21.73 46.85
C GLY A 231 -20.32 -22.56 46.57
N ARG A 232 -19.13 -22.27 47.11
CA ARG A 232 -18.69 -21.17 47.99
C ARG A 232 -17.16 -21.38 48.16
N ARG A 233 -16.43 -20.27 48.28
CA ARG A 233 -15.27 -20.04 49.18
C ARG A 233 -13.91 -20.74 48.99
N GLY A 234 -12.89 -19.87 48.97
CA GLY A 234 -11.61 -19.94 49.70
C GLY A 234 -10.63 -18.93 49.05
N ARG A 235 -10.26 -17.75 49.57
CA ARG A 235 -9.59 -17.38 50.86
C ARG A 235 -8.56 -18.45 51.26
N ARG A 236 -7.29 -18.18 51.51
CA ARG A 236 -6.53 -17.04 52.09
C ARG A 236 -5.05 -17.47 51.90
N ARG A 237 -4.03 -16.63 51.74
CA ARG A 237 -3.49 -15.60 52.63
C ARG A 237 -2.42 -14.85 51.84
#